data_AF-A0AAX0I2A9-F1
#
_entry.id   AF-A0AAX0I2A9-F1
#
_cell.length_a   1.000
_cell.length_b   1.000
_cell.length_c   1.000
_cell.angle_alpha   90.00
_cell.angle_beta   90.00
_cell.angle_gamma   90.00
#
_symmetry.space_group_name_H-M   'P 1'
#
loop_
_entity.id
_entity.type
_entity.pdbx_description
1 polymer ?
#
loop_
_entity_poly.entity_id
_entity_poly.type
_entity_poly.pdbx_seq_one_letter_code
_entity_poly.pdbx_strand_id
1 'polypeptide(L)'
;MAEHPELNIDVFVYPAGQRAQAEAIEHGMIAFREDLAAARKQGTYSRLDELDQSRFVLTSEGVPKSIPANAVDAKVIAAIADAERIVGEKLQLSMDLSSSGMPLLSNGYLFYKQLYYIKVRVSAAQQAVAQSRFDALADQAARALVPAIQVSNVGGCADLTVHLDAKATPDQGAAEMARQIKTHLGLNCRGSTKQAGIEELVETAEVIEIAYDPSEWKSQ
;
A
#
# COMPACT_ATOMS: atom_id res chain seq x y z
N MET A 1 -17.46 -4.23 -10.45
CA MET A 1 -17.62 -5.61 -9.93
C MET A 1 -18.68 -6.40 -10.68
N ALA A 2 -19.82 -5.82 -11.09
CA ALA A 2 -20.83 -6.52 -11.91
C ALA A 2 -20.30 -7.05 -13.26
N GLU A 3 -19.21 -6.49 -13.79
CA GLU A 3 -18.63 -6.86 -15.08
C GLU A 3 -17.61 -8.01 -15.03
N HIS A 4 -17.13 -8.41 -13.83
CA HIS A 4 -16.11 -9.45 -13.64
C HIS A 4 -16.43 -10.37 -12.45
N PRO A 5 -17.51 -11.16 -12.49
CA PRO A 5 -17.88 -12.06 -11.40
C PRO A 5 -16.86 -13.18 -11.15
N GLU A 6 -15.94 -13.41 -12.09
CA GLU A 6 -14.86 -14.39 -11.97
C GLU A 6 -13.75 -13.99 -10.98
N LEU A 7 -13.64 -12.70 -10.64
CA LEU A 7 -12.61 -12.19 -9.75
C LEU A 7 -13.09 -12.16 -8.31
N ASN A 8 -12.29 -12.73 -7.41
CA ASN A 8 -12.35 -12.42 -5.99
C ASN A 8 -11.25 -11.42 -5.62
N ILE A 9 -11.61 -10.33 -4.94
CA ILE A 9 -10.71 -9.25 -4.55
C ILE A 9 -10.83 -9.04 -3.04
N ASP A 10 -9.80 -9.46 -2.31
CA ASP A 10 -9.70 -9.26 -0.88
C ASP A 10 -8.74 -8.10 -0.59
N VAL A 11 -9.14 -7.20 0.32
CA VAL A 11 -8.32 -6.05 0.75
C VAL A 11 -8.10 -6.15 2.24
N PHE A 12 -6.84 -6.08 2.65
CA PHE A 12 -6.42 -6.07 4.05
C PHE A 12 -5.66 -4.77 4.32
N VAL A 13 -6.05 -4.08 5.38
CA VAL A 13 -5.42 -2.85 5.85
C VAL A 13 -5.02 -3.07 7.30
N TYR A 14 -3.71 -3.04 7.58
CA TYR A 14 -3.21 -3.34 8.92
C TYR A 14 -2.02 -2.44 9.29
N PRO A 15 -1.89 -2.10 10.58
CA PRO A 15 -0.89 -1.15 11.06
C PRO A 15 0.54 -1.70 10.87
N ALA A 16 1.47 -0.82 10.52
CA ALA A 16 2.89 -1.14 10.34
C ALA A 16 3.82 -0.21 11.14
N GLY A 17 3.31 0.96 11.54
CA GLY A 17 4.09 1.98 12.24
C GLY A 17 5.00 2.78 11.29
N GLN A 18 5.79 3.70 11.85
CA GLN A 18 6.71 4.54 11.07
C GLN A 18 7.97 3.76 10.68
N ARG A 19 8.22 3.65 9.38
CA ARG A 19 9.40 3.01 8.79
C ARG A 19 9.81 3.70 7.50
N ALA A 20 11.07 3.53 7.10
CA ALA A 20 11.47 3.89 5.74
C ALA A 20 10.72 3.01 4.73
N GLN A 21 10.25 3.58 3.61
CA GLN A 21 9.38 2.86 2.68
C GLN A 21 9.98 1.55 2.16
N ALA A 22 11.26 1.54 1.79
CA ALA A 22 11.94 0.33 1.29
C ALA A 22 12.00 -0.77 2.36
N GLU A 23 12.38 -0.41 3.59
CA GLU A 23 12.40 -1.33 4.74
C GLU A 23 11.00 -1.86 5.06
N ALA A 24 9.99 -0.98 5.04
CA ALA A 24 8.61 -1.37 5.28
C ALA A 24 8.15 -2.40 4.25
N ILE A 25 8.40 -2.17 2.97
CA ILE A 25 8.04 -3.11 1.89
C ILE A 25 8.78 -4.45 2.05
N GLU A 26 10.08 -4.44 2.31
CA GLU A 26 10.86 -5.66 2.55
C GLU A 26 10.28 -6.48 3.72
N HIS A 27 10.12 -5.85 4.88
CA HIS A 27 9.55 -6.48 6.06
C HIS A 27 8.13 -7.02 5.81
N GLY A 28 7.30 -6.22 5.14
CA GLY A 28 5.93 -6.59 4.83
C GLY A 28 5.84 -7.76 3.85
N MET A 29 6.76 -7.86 2.88
CA MET A 29 6.82 -8.99 1.95
C MET A 29 7.28 -10.29 2.64
N ILE A 30 8.13 -10.20 3.66
CA ILE A 30 8.46 -11.36 4.52
C ILE A 30 7.20 -11.83 5.24
N ALA A 31 6.51 -10.94 5.95
CA ALA A 31 5.27 -11.28 6.66
C ALA A 31 4.18 -11.82 5.71
N PHE A 32 4.08 -11.27 4.50
CA PHE A 32 3.13 -11.78 3.50
C PHE A 32 3.46 -13.23 3.10
N ARG A 33 4.73 -13.59 2.92
CA ARG A 33 5.11 -14.99 2.65
C ARG A 33 4.83 -15.89 3.85
N GLU A 34 5.03 -15.41 5.06
CA GLU A 34 4.69 -16.14 6.28
C GLU A 34 3.18 -16.43 6.37
N ASP A 35 2.34 -15.44 6.05
CA ASP A 35 0.88 -15.63 5.95
C ASP A 35 0.53 -16.73 4.93
N LEU A 36 1.19 -16.73 3.76
CA LEU A 36 0.96 -17.74 2.72
C LEU A 36 1.42 -19.13 3.16
N ALA A 37 2.57 -19.22 3.82
CA ALA A 37 3.07 -20.47 4.38
C ALA A 37 2.14 -20.99 5.49
N ALA A 38 1.61 -20.11 6.34
CA ALA A 38 0.64 -20.45 7.37
C ALA A 38 -0.67 -20.96 6.75
N ALA A 39 -1.21 -20.29 5.74
CA ALA A 39 -2.41 -20.73 5.03
C ALA A 39 -2.24 -22.12 4.39
N ARG A 40 -1.06 -22.41 3.82
CA ARG A 40 -0.75 -23.76 3.31
C ARG A 40 -0.68 -24.79 4.45
N LYS A 41 0.01 -24.48 5.56
CA LYS A 41 0.10 -25.38 6.73
C LYS A 41 -1.25 -25.67 7.36
N GLN A 42 -2.17 -24.70 7.36
CA GLN A 42 -3.53 -24.82 7.87
C GLN A 42 -4.47 -25.57 6.89
N GLY A 43 -3.97 -25.92 5.70
CA GLY A 43 -4.72 -26.69 4.72
C GLY A 43 -5.68 -25.85 3.88
N THR A 44 -5.55 -24.53 3.81
CA THR A 44 -6.33 -23.69 2.88
C THR A 44 -5.98 -24.03 1.42
N TYR A 45 -4.68 -24.21 1.15
CA TYR A 45 -4.15 -24.53 -0.17
C TYR A 45 -3.39 -25.86 -0.13
N SER A 46 -3.66 -26.74 -1.09
CA SER A 46 -2.94 -28.02 -1.25
C SER A 46 -1.64 -27.81 -2.01
N ARG A 47 -1.60 -26.79 -2.87
CA ARG A 47 -0.43 -26.30 -3.60
C ARG A 47 -0.40 -24.78 -3.58
N LEU A 48 0.78 -24.20 -3.42
CA LEU A 48 1.00 -22.76 -3.50
C LEU A 48 2.44 -22.54 -3.99
N ASP A 49 2.57 -21.93 -5.16
CA ASP A 49 3.83 -21.60 -5.80
C ASP A 49 3.93 -20.09 -6.04
N GLU A 50 5.08 -19.51 -5.68
CA GLU A 50 5.47 -18.17 -6.09
C GLU A 50 6.06 -18.23 -7.50
N LEU A 51 5.51 -17.44 -8.42
CA LEU A 51 5.93 -17.44 -9.82
C LEU A 51 6.90 -16.30 -10.12
N ASP A 52 6.56 -15.09 -9.68
CA ASP A 52 7.34 -13.88 -9.90
C ASP A 52 7.09 -12.86 -8.79
N GLN A 53 8.09 -12.02 -8.54
CA GLN A 53 7.95 -10.80 -7.74
C GLN A 53 8.46 -9.61 -8.56
N SER A 54 7.65 -8.55 -8.64
CA SER A 54 8.03 -7.34 -9.34
C SER A 54 7.54 -6.07 -8.63
N ARG A 55 8.34 -5.01 -8.79
CA ARG A 55 7.99 -3.69 -8.25
C ARG A 55 6.72 -3.16 -8.93
N PHE A 56 5.79 -2.68 -8.12
CA PHE A 56 4.51 -2.13 -8.57
C PHE A 56 4.34 -0.69 -8.09
N VAL A 57 4.51 0.27 -9.00
CA VAL A 57 4.41 1.70 -8.68
C VAL A 57 3.04 2.23 -9.11
N LEU A 58 2.37 2.89 -8.17
CA LEU A 58 1.16 3.67 -8.44
C LEU A 58 1.57 5.12 -8.67
N THR A 59 1.29 5.61 -9.86
CA THR A 59 1.38 7.03 -10.17
C THR A 59 0.09 7.70 -9.71
N SER A 60 0.18 8.73 -8.87
CA SER A 60 -1.01 9.53 -8.58
C SER A 60 -1.35 10.35 -9.82
N GLU A 61 -2.45 10.03 -10.48
CA GLU A 61 -3.03 10.90 -11.52
C GLU A 61 -3.62 12.13 -10.82
N GLY A 62 -2.79 13.14 -10.55
CA GLY A 62 -3.28 14.30 -9.79
C GLY A 62 -2.23 15.32 -9.38
N VAL A 63 -0.92 15.03 -9.50
CA VAL A 63 0.09 16.07 -9.27
C VAL A 63 -0.11 17.16 -10.31
N PRO A 64 -0.40 18.42 -9.91
CA PRO A 64 -0.40 19.53 -10.84
C PRO A 64 0.94 19.52 -11.56
N LYS A 65 0.94 19.56 -12.89
CA LYS A 65 2.17 19.78 -13.68
C LYS A 65 2.64 21.20 -13.40
N SER A 66 3.25 21.44 -12.24
CA SER A 66 3.81 22.74 -11.92
C SER A 66 4.95 22.99 -12.91
N ILE A 67 4.87 24.11 -13.61
CA ILE A 67 5.89 24.50 -14.56
C ILE A 67 7.05 25.04 -13.72
N PRO A 68 8.23 24.40 -13.77
CA PRO A 68 9.35 24.85 -12.96
C PRO A 68 9.83 26.23 -13.43
N ALA A 69 10.03 27.15 -12.48
CA ALA A 69 10.54 28.48 -12.78
C ALA A 69 12.05 28.48 -13.09
N ASN A 70 12.80 27.52 -12.54
CA ASN A 70 14.23 27.35 -12.77
C ASN A 70 14.67 25.90 -12.47
N ALA A 71 15.96 25.61 -12.64
CA ALA A 71 16.51 24.26 -12.45
C ALA A 71 16.43 23.75 -11.00
N VAL A 72 16.46 24.65 -10.02
CA VAL A 72 16.34 24.28 -8.59
C VAL A 72 14.89 23.88 -8.30
N ASP A 73 13.94 24.70 -8.76
CA ASP A 73 12.51 24.44 -8.64
C ASP A 73 12.14 23.09 -9.30
N ALA A 74 12.70 22.80 -10.48
CA ALA A 74 12.52 21.51 -11.14
C ALA A 74 12.96 20.32 -10.27
N LYS A 75 14.10 20.43 -9.55
CA LYS A 75 14.59 19.37 -8.65
C LYS A 75 13.68 19.21 -7.42
N VAL A 76 13.20 20.31 -6.86
CA VAL A 76 12.28 20.29 -5.71
C VAL A 76 10.94 19.66 -6.10
N ILE A 77 10.37 20.07 -7.23
CA ILE A 77 9.13 19.49 -7.78
C ILE A 77 9.29 17.98 -8.00
N ALA A 78 10.42 17.55 -8.61
CA ALA A 78 10.70 16.15 -8.82
C ALA A 78 10.82 15.36 -7.50
N ALA A 79 11.45 15.95 -6.47
CA ALA A 79 11.60 15.34 -5.15
C ALA A 79 10.25 15.20 -4.40
N ILE A 80 9.37 16.19 -4.53
CA ILE A 80 7.99 16.13 -4.01
C ILE A 80 7.21 15.02 -4.72
N ALA A 81 7.25 15.00 -6.05
CA ALA A 81 6.54 14.00 -6.84
C ALA A 81 7.07 12.57 -6.58
N ASP A 82 8.36 12.42 -6.28
CA ASP A 82 8.96 11.15 -5.86
C ASP A 82 8.43 10.71 -4.49
N ALA A 83 8.39 11.62 -3.51
CA ALA A 83 7.86 11.36 -2.17
C ALA A 83 6.35 11.02 -2.15
N GLU A 84 5.60 11.48 -3.14
CA GLU A 84 4.17 11.16 -3.29
C GLU A 84 3.90 9.79 -3.94
N ARG A 85 4.91 9.14 -4.54
CA ARG A 85 4.68 7.86 -5.20
C ARG A 85 4.37 6.77 -4.16
N ILE A 86 3.29 6.06 -4.41
CA ILE A 86 2.97 4.85 -3.65
C ILE A 86 3.71 3.70 -4.35
N VAL A 87 4.77 3.23 -3.71
CA VAL A 87 5.59 2.12 -4.18
C VAL A 87 5.17 0.87 -3.41
N GLY A 88 4.93 -0.21 -4.15
CA GLY A 88 4.68 -1.52 -3.59
C GLY A 88 5.33 -2.62 -4.41
N GLU A 89 4.99 -3.85 -4.05
CA GLU A 89 5.44 -5.07 -4.69
C GLU A 89 4.23 -5.90 -5.13
N LYS A 90 4.35 -6.51 -6.30
CA LYS A 90 3.43 -7.52 -6.82
C LYS A 90 4.08 -8.89 -6.65
N LEU A 91 3.33 -9.85 -6.16
CA LEU A 91 3.69 -11.25 -6.05
C LEU A 91 2.70 -12.09 -6.85
N GLN A 92 3.16 -12.70 -7.92
CA GLN A 92 2.37 -13.60 -8.76
C GLN A 92 2.41 -15.02 -8.20
N LEU A 93 1.24 -15.65 -8.13
CA LEU A 93 1.05 -16.93 -7.47
C LEU A 93 0.19 -17.86 -8.32
N SER A 94 0.50 -19.15 -8.24
CA SER A 94 -0.36 -20.25 -8.67
C SER A 94 -0.68 -21.13 -7.47
N MET A 95 -1.95 -21.49 -7.30
CA MET A 95 -2.37 -22.25 -6.12
C MET A 95 -3.56 -23.16 -6.39
N ASP A 96 -3.66 -24.24 -5.63
CA ASP A 96 -4.79 -25.17 -5.68
C ASP A 96 -5.52 -25.10 -4.33
N LEU A 97 -6.84 -24.90 -4.35
CA LEU A 97 -7.66 -24.94 -3.14
C LEU A 97 -7.72 -26.37 -2.59
N SER A 98 -7.46 -26.57 -1.30
CA SER A 98 -7.57 -27.91 -0.72
C SER A 98 -8.99 -28.46 -0.72
N SER A 99 -9.99 -27.58 -0.58
CA SER A 99 -11.40 -27.97 -0.46
C SER A 99 -11.98 -28.55 -1.75
N SER A 100 -11.46 -28.16 -2.91
CA SER A 100 -12.01 -28.51 -4.22
C SER A 100 -10.98 -29.03 -5.23
N GLY A 101 -9.68 -28.90 -4.93
CA GLY A 101 -8.59 -29.12 -5.89
C GLY A 101 -8.58 -28.11 -7.04
N MET A 102 -9.35 -27.02 -6.94
CA MET A 102 -9.50 -26.06 -8.02
C MET A 102 -8.23 -25.22 -8.18
N PRO A 103 -7.65 -25.17 -9.39
CA PRO A 103 -6.50 -24.31 -9.67
C PRO A 103 -6.94 -22.84 -9.79
N LEU A 104 -6.20 -21.99 -9.11
CA LEU A 104 -6.40 -20.55 -9.06
C LEU A 104 -5.18 -19.81 -9.59
N LEU A 105 -5.46 -18.71 -10.29
CA LEU A 105 -4.52 -17.63 -10.51
C LEU A 105 -4.66 -16.65 -9.35
N SER A 106 -3.56 -16.16 -8.80
CA SER A 106 -3.62 -15.11 -7.79
C SER A 106 -2.47 -14.12 -7.88
N ASN A 107 -2.79 -12.83 -7.75
CA ASN A 107 -1.81 -11.78 -7.56
C ASN A 107 -2.00 -11.15 -6.19
N GLY A 108 -0.92 -11.10 -5.43
CA GLY A 108 -0.80 -10.30 -4.23
C GLY A 108 -0.12 -8.97 -4.51
N TYR A 109 -0.65 -7.89 -3.98
CA TYR A 109 -0.02 -6.58 -4.03
C TYR A 109 0.15 -6.07 -2.62
N LEU A 110 1.33 -5.58 -2.28
CA LEU A 110 1.61 -5.01 -0.96
C LEU A 110 2.18 -3.60 -1.10
N PHE A 111 1.55 -2.67 -0.40
CA PHE A 111 1.98 -1.27 -0.33
C PHE A 111 2.15 -0.84 1.12
N TYR A 112 3.05 0.11 1.35
CA TYR A 112 3.17 0.82 2.61
C TYR A 112 2.77 2.27 2.40
N LYS A 113 1.70 2.69 3.07
CA LYS A 113 1.08 4.01 2.93
C LYS A 113 0.49 4.43 4.28
N GLN A 114 0.72 5.68 4.68
CA GLN A 114 0.08 6.26 5.87
C GLN A 114 0.26 5.42 7.15
N LEU A 115 1.46 4.86 7.37
CA LEU A 115 1.82 3.99 8.50
C LEU A 115 1.19 2.58 8.49
N TYR A 116 0.54 2.20 7.39
CA TYR A 116 -0.17 0.93 7.25
C TYR A 116 0.35 0.14 6.05
N TYR A 117 0.22 -1.18 6.16
CA TYR A 117 0.25 -2.05 5.01
C TYR A 117 -1.14 -2.11 4.38
N ILE A 118 -1.17 -1.97 3.05
CA ILE A 118 -2.35 -2.22 2.23
C ILE A 118 -2.02 -3.43 1.36
N LYS A 119 -2.62 -4.58 1.67
CA LYS A 119 -2.48 -5.83 0.93
C LYS A 119 -3.74 -6.07 0.11
N VAL A 120 -3.59 -6.17 -1.21
CA VAL A 120 -4.68 -6.55 -2.11
C VAL A 120 -4.38 -7.94 -2.65
N ARG A 121 -5.35 -8.85 -2.54
CA ARG A 121 -5.30 -10.20 -3.10
C ARG A 121 -6.38 -10.32 -4.15
N VAL A 122 -5.96 -10.48 -5.40
CA VAL A 122 -6.88 -10.78 -6.49
C VAL A 122 -6.70 -12.25 -6.84
N SER A 123 -7.80 -12.98 -7.02
CA SER A 123 -7.78 -14.37 -7.42
C SER A 123 -8.94 -14.71 -8.35
N ALA A 124 -8.73 -15.73 -9.19
CA ALA A 124 -9.76 -16.26 -10.08
C ALA A 124 -9.48 -17.73 -10.37
N ALA A 125 -10.52 -18.50 -10.67
CA ALA A 125 -10.36 -19.86 -11.16
C ALA A 125 -9.62 -19.83 -12.51
N GLN A 126 -8.58 -20.64 -12.67
CA GLN A 126 -7.72 -20.63 -13.87
C GLN A 126 -8.51 -20.94 -15.16
N GLN A 127 -9.60 -21.70 -15.06
CA GLN A 127 -10.47 -22.01 -16.20
C GLN A 127 -11.39 -20.85 -16.62
N ALA A 128 -11.60 -19.86 -15.76
CA ALA A 128 -12.55 -18.77 -16.00
C ALA A 128 -11.92 -17.59 -16.76
N VAL A 129 -10.60 -17.44 -16.70
CA VAL A 129 -9.90 -16.28 -17.27
C VAL A 129 -8.49 -16.66 -17.72
N ALA A 130 -8.09 -16.22 -18.90
CA ALA A 130 -6.73 -16.39 -19.37
C ALA A 130 -5.74 -15.55 -18.52
N GLN A 131 -4.54 -16.08 -18.27
CA GLN A 131 -3.51 -15.46 -17.42
C GLN A 131 -3.29 -13.98 -17.71
N SER A 132 -3.06 -13.61 -18.98
CA SER A 132 -2.78 -12.22 -19.36
C SER A 132 -3.94 -11.27 -19.06
N ARG A 133 -5.18 -11.74 -19.22
CA ARG A 133 -6.38 -10.96 -18.89
C ARG A 133 -6.55 -10.84 -17.37
N PHE A 134 -6.31 -11.93 -16.64
CA PHE A 134 -6.31 -11.92 -15.19
C PHE A 134 -5.31 -10.91 -14.64
N ASP A 135 -4.06 -10.94 -15.12
CA ASP A 135 -3.00 -10.03 -14.69
C ASP A 135 -3.38 -8.57 -14.92
N ALA A 136 -3.93 -8.24 -16.09
CA ALA A 136 -4.36 -6.88 -16.41
C ALA A 136 -5.50 -6.39 -15.49
N LEU A 137 -6.49 -7.23 -15.23
CA LEU A 137 -7.61 -6.89 -14.35
C LEU A 137 -7.17 -6.77 -12.89
N ALA A 138 -6.28 -7.64 -12.42
CA ALA A 138 -5.74 -7.59 -11.08
C ALA A 138 -4.91 -6.32 -10.86
N ASP A 139 -4.07 -5.96 -11.84
CA ASP A 139 -3.28 -4.72 -11.80
C ASP A 139 -4.19 -3.48 -11.82
N GLN A 140 -5.26 -3.51 -12.62
CA GLN A 140 -6.27 -2.44 -12.65
C GLN A 140 -6.98 -2.30 -11.29
N ALA A 141 -7.37 -3.40 -10.67
CA ALA A 141 -8.00 -3.40 -9.36
C ALA A 141 -7.07 -2.79 -8.30
N ALA A 142 -5.81 -3.21 -8.24
CA ALA A 142 -4.83 -2.62 -7.32
C ALA A 142 -4.61 -1.12 -7.58
N ARG A 143 -4.52 -0.70 -8.85
CA ARG A 143 -4.38 0.71 -9.24
C ARG A 143 -5.59 1.57 -8.90
N ALA A 144 -6.79 1.00 -8.87
CA ALA A 144 -8.00 1.72 -8.48
C ALA A 144 -8.19 1.77 -6.97
N LEU A 145 -8.03 0.63 -6.28
CA LEU A 145 -8.36 0.48 -4.86
C LEU A 145 -7.34 1.16 -3.94
N VAL A 146 -6.05 0.92 -4.16
CA VAL A 146 -5.00 1.36 -3.21
C VAL A 146 -4.90 2.88 -3.09
N PRO A 147 -4.98 3.69 -4.17
CA PRO A 147 -5.02 5.13 -4.04
C PRO A 147 -6.29 5.64 -3.32
N ALA A 148 -7.42 4.97 -3.53
CA ALA A 148 -8.71 5.33 -2.94
C ALA A 148 -8.78 5.03 -1.43
N ILE A 149 -8.06 4.02 -0.94
CA ILE A 149 -7.98 3.71 0.49
C ILE A 149 -7.16 4.80 1.19
N GLN A 150 -7.79 5.53 2.10
CA GLN A 150 -7.13 6.56 2.93
C GLN A 150 -7.18 6.13 4.40
N VAL A 151 -6.05 6.23 5.07
CA VAL A 151 -5.92 6.01 6.51
C VAL A 151 -5.57 7.32 7.17
N SER A 152 -6.39 7.73 8.13
CA SER A 152 -6.17 8.93 8.95
C SER A 152 -5.73 8.50 10.35
N ASN A 153 -4.52 8.92 10.74
CA ASN A 153 -3.93 8.56 12.02
C ASN A 153 -4.20 9.68 13.02
N VAL A 154 -4.85 9.38 14.15
CA VAL A 154 -5.16 10.36 15.20
C VAL A 154 -4.27 10.13 16.42
N GLY A 155 -3.61 11.19 16.89
CA GLY A 155 -2.70 11.16 18.05
C GLY A 155 -1.24 11.43 17.66
N GLY A 156 -0.31 11.14 18.58
CA GLY A 156 1.14 11.24 18.33
C GLY A 156 1.63 10.05 17.52
N CYS A 157 1.40 10.06 16.20
CA CYS A 157 1.64 8.90 15.33
C CYS A 157 2.98 8.89 14.59
N ALA A 158 3.68 10.02 14.47
CA ALA A 158 4.99 10.09 13.84
C ALA A 158 5.77 11.34 14.25
N ASP A 159 7.10 11.22 14.32
CA ASP A 159 8.00 12.35 14.51
C ASP A 159 8.65 12.78 13.17
N LEU A 160 8.92 14.07 13.04
CA LEU A 160 9.67 14.63 11.91
C LEU A 160 11.06 15.07 12.35
N THR A 161 12.07 14.32 11.93
CA THR A 161 13.47 14.77 11.97
C THR A 161 13.93 14.99 10.54
N VAL A 162 14.33 16.23 10.22
CA VAL A 162 14.89 16.55 8.89
C VAL A 162 16.41 16.43 8.95
N HIS A 163 16.96 15.50 8.19
CA HIS A 163 18.40 15.29 8.07
C HIS A 163 18.94 16.01 6.84
N LEU A 164 19.86 16.95 7.02
CA LEU A 164 20.55 17.63 5.93
C LEU A 164 22.03 17.27 5.97
N ASP A 165 22.59 16.88 4.83
CA ASP A 165 24.03 16.71 4.70
C ASP A 165 24.71 18.08 4.64
N ALA A 166 25.61 18.36 5.59
CA ALA A 166 26.37 19.60 5.66
C ALA A 166 27.26 19.83 4.42
N LYS A 167 27.56 18.79 3.64
CA LYS A 167 28.33 18.88 2.40
C LYS A 167 27.46 19.05 1.16
N ALA A 168 26.14 18.96 1.28
CA ALA A 168 25.23 19.15 0.16
C ALA A 168 25.25 20.60 -0.33
N THR A 169 25.11 20.78 -1.64
CA THR A 169 24.84 22.13 -2.17
C THR A 169 23.47 22.62 -1.71
N PRO A 170 23.21 23.93 -1.69
CA PRO A 170 21.89 24.46 -1.32
C PRO A 170 20.73 23.82 -2.10
N ASP A 171 20.90 23.59 -3.41
CA ASP A 171 19.91 22.91 -4.25
C ASP A 171 19.62 21.47 -3.81
N GLN A 172 20.66 20.72 -3.46
CA GLN A 172 20.55 19.33 -3.00
C GLN A 172 19.86 19.28 -1.63
N GLY A 173 20.24 20.19 -0.72
CA GLY A 173 19.61 20.34 0.58
C GLY A 173 18.12 20.70 0.48
N ALA A 174 17.76 21.60 -0.43
CA ALA A 174 16.37 22.00 -0.67
C ALA A 174 15.50 20.84 -1.19
N ALA A 175 16.00 20.09 -2.18
CA ALA A 175 15.28 18.93 -2.72
C ALA A 175 15.10 17.83 -1.66
N GLU A 176 16.14 17.55 -0.87
CA GLU A 176 16.11 16.53 0.18
C GLU A 176 15.18 16.92 1.35
N MET A 177 15.21 18.19 1.76
CA MET A 177 14.27 18.73 2.73
C MET A 177 12.82 18.59 2.25
N ALA A 178 12.54 18.99 1.01
CA ALA A 178 11.21 18.90 0.43
C ALA A 178 10.71 17.44 0.39
N ARG A 179 11.58 16.50 0.01
CA ARG A 179 11.29 15.06 0.01
C ARG A 179 10.91 14.56 1.40
N GLN A 180 11.70 14.89 2.43
CA GLN A 180 11.47 14.44 3.80
C GLN A 180 10.19 15.04 4.39
N ILE A 181 9.98 16.35 4.24
CA ILE A 181 8.75 17.02 4.69
C ILE A 181 7.54 16.41 3.99
N LYS A 182 7.62 16.22 2.67
CA LYS A 182 6.49 15.67 1.92
C LYS A 182 6.18 14.23 2.30
N THR A 183 7.20 13.41 2.53
CA THR A 183 7.04 12.04 3.03
C THR A 183 6.32 12.04 4.38
N HIS A 184 6.72 12.92 5.31
CA HIS A 184 6.10 13.03 6.62
C HIS A 184 4.64 13.51 6.54
N LEU A 185 4.33 14.50 5.70
CA LEU A 185 2.95 14.92 5.45
C LEU A 185 2.10 13.78 4.86
N GLY A 186 2.72 12.88 4.08
CA GLY A 186 2.10 11.68 3.54
C GLY A 186 1.71 10.63 4.58
N LEU A 187 2.17 10.75 5.84
CA LEU A 187 1.77 9.85 6.94
C LEU A 187 0.33 10.11 7.43
N ASN A 188 -0.27 11.23 7.02
CA ASN A 188 -1.64 11.63 7.35
C ASN A 188 -1.95 11.60 8.86
N CYS A 189 -0.99 12.12 9.65
CA CYS A 189 -1.08 12.29 11.09
C CYS A 189 -1.87 13.54 11.47
N ARG A 190 -2.80 13.42 12.43
CA ARG A 190 -3.71 14.48 12.90
C ARG A 190 -3.80 14.46 14.42
N GLY A 191 -3.95 15.61 15.06
CA GLY A 191 -4.05 15.69 16.53
C GLY A 191 -5.42 15.27 17.08
N SER A 192 -6.46 15.18 16.24
CA SER A 192 -7.82 14.81 16.64
C SER A 192 -8.65 14.30 15.46
N THR A 193 -9.77 13.62 15.76
CA THR A 193 -10.79 13.19 14.79
C THR A 193 -11.35 14.35 13.99
N LYS A 194 -11.62 15.49 14.65
CA LYS A 194 -12.05 16.74 14.02
C LYS A 194 -11.04 17.25 12.99
N GLN A 195 -9.76 17.34 13.36
CA GLN A 195 -8.70 17.76 12.43
C GLN A 195 -8.50 16.79 11.26
N ALA A 196 -8.88 15.52 11.44
CA ALA A 196 -8.86 14.51 10.40
C ALA A 196 -10.12 14.54 9.50
N GLY A 197 -11.11 15.38 9.79
CA GLY A 197 -12.38 15.43 9.07
C GLY A 197 -13.25 14.19 9.26
N ILE A 198 -12.93 13.32 10.24
CA ILE A 198 -13.64 12.05 10.46
C ILE A 198 -15.07 12.32 10.91
N GLU A 199 -15.27 13.31 11.78
CA GLU A 199 -16.59 13.67 12.33
C GLU A 199 -17.60 14.04 11.23
N GLU A 200 -17.17 14.73 10.17
CA GLU A 200 -18.03 15.09 9.03
C GLU A 200 -18.24 13.88 8.09
N LEU A 201 -17.22 13.05 7.90
CA LEU A 201 -17.31 11.87 7.04
C LEU A 201 -18.31 10.84 7.57
N VAL A 202 -18.31 10.60 8.89
CA VAL A 202 -19.22 9.61 9.50
C VAL A 202 -20.70 10.01 9.42
N GLU A 203 -21.02 11.27 9.16
CA GLU A 203 -22.40 11.73 8.95
C GLU A 203 -23.00 11.23 7.62
N THR A 204 -22.14 10.97 6.62
CA THR A 204 -22.56 10.64 5.25
C THR A 204 -22.11 9.28 4.77
N ALA A 205 -21.18 8.64 5.49
CA ALA A 205 -20.65 7.32 5.16
C ALA A 205 -21.29 6.22 6.00
N GLU A 206 -21.35 5.00 5.44
CA GLU A 206 -21.57 3.80 6.24
C GLU A 206 -20.34 3.55 7.11
N VAL A 207 -20.54 3.49 8.43
CA VAL A 207 -19.46 3.29 9.40
C VAL A 207 -19.51 1.87 9.92
N ILE A 208 -18.43 1.14 9.71
CA ILE A 208 -18.19 -0.15 10.36
C ILE A 208 -17.15 0.11 11.44
N GLU A 209 -17.61 0.16 12.69
CA GLU A 209 -16.71 0.30 13.83
C GLU A 209 -16.05 -1.04 14.12
N ILE A 210 -14.72 -1.03 14.17
CA ILE A 210 -13.92 -2.15 14.65
C ILE A 210 -13.16 -1.65 15.88
N ALA A 211 -13.73 -1.92 17.05
CA ALA A 211 -13.11 -1.58 18.33
C ALA A 211 -12.06 -2.63 18.68
N TYR A 212 -10.90 -2.16 19.15
CA TYR A 212 -9.85 -3.00 19.72
C TYR A 212 -9.51 -2.49 21.11
N ASP A 213 -9.26 -3.40 22.04
CA ASP A 213 -8.67 -3.03 23.32
C ASP A 213 -7.16 -2.80 23.12
N PRO A 214 -6.56 -1.70 23.63
CA PRO A 214 -5.12 -1.47 23.51
C PRO A 214 -4.25 -2.63 24.03
N SER A 215 -4.76 -3.45 24.95
CA SER A 215 -4.08 -4.65 25.43
C SER A 215 -4.01 -5.79 24.41
N GLU A 216 -4.87 -5.80 23.39
CA GLU A 216 -4.85 -6.76 22.28
C GLU A 216 -3.69 -6.51 21.30
N TRP A 217 -3.06 -5.33 21.37
CA TRP A 217 -1.90 -4.94 20.56
C TRP A 217 -0.56 -5.39 21.16
N LYS A 218 -0.56 -6.13 22.28
CA LYS A 218 0.67 -6.69 22.82
C LYS A 218 1.20 -7.74 21.85
N SER A 219 2.29 -7.40 21.18
CA SER A 219 3.10 -8.31 20.36
C SER A 219 3.28 -9.65 21.07
N GLN A 220 2.89 -10.74 20.42
CA GLN A 220 3.52 -12.04 20.68
C GLN A 220 4.94 -12.02 20.12
#